data_AF-A0A7V7ZMH9-F1
#
_entry.id   AF-A0A7V7ZMH9-F1
#
_cell.length_a   1.000
_cell.length_b   1.000
_cell.length_c   1.000
_cell.angle_alpha   90.00
_cell.angle_beta   90.00
_cell.angle_gamma   90.00
#
_symmetry.space_group_name_H-M   'P 1'
#
loop_
_entity.id
_entity.type
_entity.pdbx_description
1 polymer ?
#
loop_
_entity_poly.entity_id
_entity_poly.type
_entity_poly.pdbx_seq_one_letter_code
_entity_poly.pdbx_strand_id
1 'polypeptide(L)' 'MSDFDSAIAQVVAQIIELERERLQIYEDDQVTEEEHPRLAAIKAEIERLWDLRRRIEAAKAAGLSEVPVMPPADPGSMIG' A
#
# COMPACT_ATOMS: atom_id res chain seq x y z
N MET A 1 -4.01 15.30 -16.66
CA MET A 1 -3.77 14.14 -15.78
C MET A 1 -4.64 14.37 -14.57
N SER A 2 -5.56 13.46 -14.24
CA SER A 2 -6.41 13.61 -13.04
C SER A 2 -5.55 13.49 -11.78
N ASP A 3 -5.94 14.14 -10.69
CA ASP A 3 -5.29 13.98 -9.38
C ASP A 3 -5.24 12.50 -8.96
N PHE A 4 -6.26 11.71 -9.34
CA PHE A 4 -6.26 10.26 -9.14
C PHE A 4 -5.25 9.51 -10.02
N ASP A 5 -4.99 9.96 -11.25
CA ASP A 5 -3.97 9.33 -12.11
C ASP A 5 -2.57 9.52 -11.52
N SER A 6 -2.30 10.72 -10.99
CA SER A 6 -1.06 11.01 -10.27
C SER A 6 -0.94 10.18 -8.98
N ALA A 7 -2.02 10.08 -8.20
CA ALA A 7 -2.04 9.26 -6.99
C ALA A 7 -1.82 7.77 -7.28
N ILE A 8 -2.47 7.20 -8.30
CA ILE A 8 -2.27 5.81 -8.72
C ILE A 8 -0.81 5.60 -9.15
N ALA A 9 -0.26 6.50 -9.96
CA ALA A 9 1.14 6.40 -10.40
C ALA A 9 2.12 6.41 -9.21
N GLN A 10 1.88 7.26 -8.20
CA GLN A 10 2.69 7.30 -6.99
C GLN A 10 2.58 6.02 -6.15
N VAL A 11 1.36 5.47 -6.00
CA VAL A 11 1.14 4.20 -5.28
C VAL A 11 1.84 3.05 -6.00
N VAL A 12 1.72 2.97 -7.33
CA VAL A 12 2.39 1.95 -8.14
C VAL A 12 3.92 2.08 -8.05
N ALA A 13 4.45 3.30 -8.09
CA ALA A 13 5.89 3.52 -7.92
C ALA A 13 6.38 3.00 -6.56
N GLN A 14 5.64 3.27 -5.48
CA GLN A 14 5.98 2.76 -4.15
C GLN A 14 5.94 1.23 -4.07
N ILE A 15 4.93 0.58 -4.68
CA ILE A 15 4.86 -0.88 -4.76
C ILE A 15 6.10 -1.45 -5.46
N ILE A 16 6.52 -0.84 -6.58
CA ILE A 16 7.70 -1.29 -7.33
C ILE A 16 8.97 -1.17 -6.50
N GLU A 17 9.17 -0.05 -5.79
CA GLU A 17 10.35 0.13 -4.94
C GLU A 17 10.38 -0.89 -3.78
N LEU A 18 9.24 -1.17 -3.16
CA LEU A 18 9.13 -2.18 -2.10
C LEU A 18 9.38 -3.61 -2.61
N GLU A 19 8.88 -3.95 -3.81
CA GLU A 19 9.18 -5.24 -4.45
C GLU A 19 10.66 -5.39 -4.81
N ARG A 20 11.32 -4.30 -5.25
CA ARG A 20 12.77 -4.30 -5.47
C ARG A 20 13.53 -4.53 -4.18
N GLU A 21 13.15 -3.84 -3.10
CA GLU A 21 13.76 -4.05 -1.79
C GLU A 21 13.58 -5.50 -1.31
N ARG A 22 12.37 -6.07 -1.51
CA ARG A 22 12.08 -7.47 -1.19
C ARG A 22 12.99 -8.44 -1.93
N LEU A 23 13.15 -8.23 -3.23
CA LEU A 23 14.02 -9.05 -4.08
C LEU A 23 15.48 -8.91 -3.68
N GLN A 24 15.94 -7.70 -3.37
CA GLN A 24 17.32 -7.45 -2.94
C GLN A 24 17.64 -8.19 -1.62
N ILE A 25 16.75 -8.12 -0.62
CA ILE A 25 16.93 -8.84 0.65
C ILE A 25 16.99 -10.36 0.41
N TYR A 26 16.14 -10.88 -0.49
CA TYR A 26 16.16 -12.29 -0.83
C TYR A 26 17.44 -12.70 -1.58
N GLU A 27 17.96 -11.85 -2.47
CA GLU A 27 19.22 -12.08 -3.17
C GLU A 27 20.44 -12.04 -2.24
N ASP A 28 20.45 -11.12 -1.27
CA ASP A 28 21.57 -10.93 -0.33
C ASP A 28 21.62 -12.03 0.75
N ASP A 29 20.47 -12.32 1.39
CA ASP A 29 20.42 -13.17 2.59
C ASP A 29 19.73 -14.53 2.38
N GLN A 30 19.03 -14.75 1.25
CA GLN A 30 18.22 -15.97 0.97
C GLN A 30 17.19 -16.29 2.06
N VAL A 31 16.79 -15.28 2.83
CA VAL A 31 15.86 -15.39 3.97
C VAL A 31 14.42 -15.27 3.52
N THR A 32 13.54 -16.01 4.19
CA THR A 32 12.09 -15.93 4.00
C THR A 32 11.48 -14.77 4.81
N GLU A 33 10.22 -14.46 4.52
CA GLU A 33 9.46 -13.40 5.21
C GLU A 33 9.32 -13.64 6.73
N GLU A 34 9.44 -14.89 7.17
CA GLU A 34 9.37 -15.32 8.57
C GLU A 34 10.71 -15.14 9.30
N GLU A 35 11.81 -15.11 8.54
CA GLU A 35 13.18 -15.05 9.05
C GLU A 35 13.71 -13.60 9.08
N HIS A 36 13.10 -12.69 8.31
CA HIS A 36 13.54 -11.30 8.22
C HIS A 36 12.40 -10.30 8.49
N PRO A 37 12.43 -9.57 9.62
CA PRO A 37 11.31 -8.70 10.04
C PRO A 37 11.01 -7.58 9.03
N ARG A 38 12.00 -7.16 8.22
CA ARG A 38 11.79 -6.19 7.15
C ARG A 38 10.95 -6.74 6.01
N LEU A 39 11.09 -8.03 5.66
CA LEU A 39 10.31 -8.66 4.60
C LEU A 39 8.82 -8.73 4.96
N ALA A 40 8.51 -9.09 6.22
CA ALA A 40 7.15 -9.05 6.74
C ALA A 40 6.55 -7.63 6.68
N ALA A 41 7.33 -6.60 7.06
CA ALA A 41 6.89 -5.21 6.99
C ALA A 41 6.66 -4.74 5.53
N ILE A 42 7.56 -5.10 4.61
CA ILE A 42 7.44 -4.80 3.18
C ILE A 42 6.15 -5.42 2.62
N LYS A 43 5.88 -6.70 2.92
CA LYS A 43 4.67 -7.37 2.46
C LYS A 43 3.39 -6.71 2.96
N ALA A 44 3.34 -6.40 4.26
CA ALA A 44 2.18 -5.71 4.85
C ALA A 44 1.94 -4.34 4.18
N GLU A 45 3.00 -3.60 3.88
CA GLU A 45 2.86 -2.31 3.20
C GLU A 45 2.45 -2.47 1.73
N ILE A 46 2.97 -3.46 1.01
CA ILE A 46 2.54 -3.77 -0.37
C ILE A 46 1.03 -4.09 -0.39
N GLU A 47 0.53 -4.90 0.54
CA GLU A 47 -0.90 -5.20 0.68
C GLU A 47 -1.73 -3.94 0.94
N ARG A 48 -1.25 -3.06 1.84
CA ARG A 48 -1.89 -1.77 2.13
C ARG A 48 -1.95 -0.86 0.90
N LEU A 49 -0.87 -0.80 0.12
CA LEU A 49 -0.80 0.01 -1.10
C LEU A 49 -1.71 -0.54 -2.21
N TRP A 50 -1.84 -1.86 -2.35
CA TRP A 50 -2.81 -2.46 -3.26
C TRP A 50 -4.26 -2.12 -2.88
N ASP A 51 -4.59 -2.13 -1.59
CA ASP A 51 -5.89 -1.67 -1.10
C ASP A 51 -6.14 -0.20 -1.44
N LEU A 52 -5.17 0.67 -1.13
CA LEU A 52 -5.24 2.09 -1.45
C LEU A 52 -5.44 2.33 -2.96
N ARG A 53 -4.70 1.62 -3.82
CA ARG A 53 -4.87 1.68 -5.28
C ARG A 53 -6.29 1.33 -5.70
N ARG A 54 -6.84 0.21 -5.21
CA ARG A 54 -8.22 -0.21 -5.51
C ARG A 54 -9.25 0.83 -5.07
N ARG A 55 -9.03 1.47 -3.93
CA ARG A 55 -9.92 2.52 -3.42
C ARG A 55 -9.84 3.79 -4.26
N ILE A 56 -8.65 4.19 -4.70
CA ILE A 56 -8.50 5.32 -5.64
C ILE A 56 -9.21 5.02 -6.97
N GLU A 57 -9.02 3.81 -7.51
CA GLU A 57 -9.69 3.37 -8.75
C GLU A 57 -11.21 3.38 -8.61
N ALA A 58 -11.74 2.88 -7.48
CA ALA A 58 -13.17 2.90 -7.19
C ALA A 58 -13.72 4.33 -7.04
N ALA A 59 -13.01 5.22 -6.34
CA ALA A 59 -13.40 6.62 -6.18
C ALA A 59 -13.44 7.35 -7.53
N LYS A 60 -12.42 7.12 -8.36
CA LYS A 60 -12.36 7.64 -9.74
C LYS A 60 -13.52 7.13 -10.59
N ALA A 61 -13.83 5.83 -10.52
CA ALA A 61 -14.94 5.23 -11.27
C ALA A 61 -16.32 5.75 -10.82
N ALA A 62 -16.46 6.07 -9.53
CA ALA A 62 -17.66 6.65 -8.96
C ALA A 62 -17.79 8.18 -9.19
N GLY A 63 -16.79 8.83 -9.79
CA GLY A 63 -16.78 10.28 -9.99
C GLY A 63 -16.67 11.09 -8.70
N LEU A 64 -16.14 10.50 -7.63
CA LEU A 64 -15.91 11.19 -6.36
C LEU A 64 -14.74 12.16 -6.50
N SER A 65 -14.74 13.24 -5.71
CA SER A 65 -13.62 14.19 -5.63
C SER A 65 -12.51 13.74 -4.70
N GLU A 66 -12.75 12.74 -3.84
CA GLU A 66 -11.81 12.25 -2.84
C GLU A 66 -11.93 10.73 -2.64
N VAL A 67 -10.86 10.11 -2.13
CA VAL A 67 -10.86 8.68 -1.79
C VAL A 67 -11.58 8.49 -0.46
N PRO A 68 -12.63 7.66 -0.39
CA PRO A 68 -13.30 7.37 0.88
C PRO A 68 -12.29 6.80 1.88
N VAL A 69 -12.10 7.45 3.03
CA VAL A 69 -11.27 6.92 4.13
C VAL A 69 -11.91 5.66 4.70
N MET A 70 -11.10 4.61 4.90
CA MET A 70 -11.56 3.42 5.61
C MET A 70 -11.85 3.85 7.05
N PRO A 71 -12.99 3.46 7.65
CA PRO A 71 -13.17 3.65 9.07
C PRO A 71 -12.00 2.96 9.81
N PRO A 72 -11.49 3.55 10.90
CA PRO A 72 -10.43 2.93 11.68
C PRO A 72 -10.86 1.51 12.07
N ALA A 73 -9.92 0.56 12.04
CA ALA A 73 -10.17 -0.85 12.32
C ALA A 73 -10.66 -1.12 13.76
N ASP A 74 -10.69 -0.10 14.62
CA ASP A 74 -11.12 -0.18 16.01
C ASP A 74 -12.20 0.85 16.36
N PRO A 75 -13.35 0.44 16.93
CA PRO A 75 -14.32 1.33 17.57
C PRO A 75 -13.74 2.12 18.77
N GLY A 76 -12.56 1.74 19.27
CA GLY A 76 -11.93 2.33 20.46
C GLY A 76 -11.19 3.65 20.25
N SER A 77 -10.95 4.08 19.01
CA SER A 77 -10.19 5.32 18.72
C SER A 77 -11.02 6.61 18.70
N MET A 78 -12.28 6.57 19.16
CA MET A 78 -13.16 7.75 19.31
C MET A 78 -13.39 8.16 20.78
N ILE A 79 -12.40 8.03 21.66
CA ILE A 79 -12.46 8.69 22.99
C ILE A 79 -11.14 9.40 23.27
N GLY A 80 -11.22 10.73 23.22
CA GLY A 80 -10.19 11.71 23.57
C GLY A 80 -10.77 13.10 23.41
#